data_AF-A0A354PED8-F1
#
_entry.id   AF-A0A354PED8-F1
#
_cell.length_a   1.000
_cell.length_b   1.000
_cell.length_c   1.000
_cell.angle_alpha   90.00
_cell.angle_beta   90.00
_cell.angle_gamma   90.00
#
_symmetry.space_group_name_H-M   'P 1'
#
loop_
_entity.id
_entity.type
_entity.pdbx_description
1 polymer ?
#
loop_
_entity_poly.entity_id
_entity_poly.type
_entity_poly.pdbx_seq_one_letter_code
_entity_poly.pdbx_strand_id
1 'polypeptide(L)'
;MVNQIAASNAAVLLKASYLGFFSIATVGMLNGPPFAGRASLLLPAANSQTEQTSAVEPGDSSPLYERQFLESHPDAPSVHASTITQLRDGRMMAAWFGGSREGGKDVSIYGAFWNVQTETWDTPSVIVDAQSAGRELGRYIKKVGNPVLYCDRSGRVWLYYVTVSLGG
;
A
#
# COMPACT_ATOMS: atom_id res chain seq x y z
N MET A 1 -1.37 -46.29 3.17
CA MET A 1 -1.07 -45.19 4.11
C MET A 1 -0.64 -44.00 3.28
N VAL A 2 -1.53 -43.04 3.07
CA VAL A 2 -1.26 -41.81 2.30
C VAL A 2 -1.28 -40.67 3.31
N ASN A 3 -0.13 -40.02 3.51
CA ASN A 3 -0.01 -38.87 4.41
C ASN A 3 -0.44 -37.61 3.64
N GLN A 4 -1.55 -37.00 4.07
CA GLN A 4 -1.94 -35.65 3.65
C GLN A 4 -1.19 -34.63 4.51
N ILE A 5 -0.44 -33.73 3.86
CA ILE A 5 0.14 -32.55 4.48
C ILE A 5 -0.95 -31.48 4.55
N ALA A 6 -1.29 -31.06 5.77
CA ALA A 6 -2.25 -29.99 6.03
C ALA A 6 -1.65 -28.63 5.63
N ALA A 7 -2.31 -27.92 4.72
CA ALA A 7 -2.03 -26.52 4.44
C ALA A 7 -2.64 -25.65 5.56
N SER A 8 -1.81 -24.87 6.24
CA SER A 8 -2.22 -23.90 7.25
C SER A 8 -2.82 -22.66 6.60
N ASN A 9 -4.13 -22.46 6.76
CA ASN A 9 -4.82 -21.25 6.32
C ASN A 9 -4.56 -20.10 7.33
N ALA A 10 -3.62 -19.21 7.02
CA ALA A 10 -3.50 -17.93 7.71
C ALA A 10 -4.62 -17.00 7.22
N ALA A 11 -5.69 -16.88 8.01
CA ALA A 11 -6.77 -15.94 7.76
C ALA A 11 -6.26 -14.51 7.97
N VAL A 12 -6.14 -13.75 6.88
CA VAL A 12 -5.90 -12.31 6.91
C VAL A 12 -7.23 -11.62 7.21
N LEU A 13 -7.40 -11.18 8.45
CA LEU A 13 -8.59 -10.44 8.88
C LEU A 13 -8.40 -8.94 8.55
N LEU A 14 -8.88 -8.49 7.39
CA LEU A 14 -8.96 -7.05 7.08
C LEU A 14 -10.12 -6.44 7.87
N LYS A 15 -9.82 -5.56 8.83
CA LYS A 15 -10.81 -4.67 9.44
C LYS A 15 -10.84 -3.38 8.63
N ALA A 16 -11.88 -3.19 7.82
CA ALA A 16 -12.11 -1.95 7.07
C ALA A 16 -12.82 -0.91 7.95
N SER A 17 -12.24 0.28 8.07
CA SER A 17 -12.88 1.44 8.73
C SER A 17 -13.44 2.36 7.64
N TYR A 18 -14.71 2.73 7.76
CA TYR A 18 -15.39 3.65 6.84
C TYR A 18 -15.07 5.10 7.21
N LEU A 19 -14.54 5.88 6.27
CA LEU A 19 -14.52 7.34 6.36
C LEU A 19 -15.06 7.91 5.03
N GLY A 20 -16.28 8.44 5.08
CA GLY A 20 -16.90 9.14 3.97
C GLY A 20 -16.17 10.44 3.64
N PHE A 21 -16.23 10.83 2.35
CA PHE A 21 -15.73 12.08 1.77
C PHE A 21 -14.33 12.54 2.22
N PHE A 22 -13.28 12.18 1.47
CA PHE A 22 -12.02 12.93 1.55
C PHE A 22 -11.37 13.12 0.17
N SER A 23 -11.24 14.38 -0.23
CA SER A 23 -10.23 14.87 -1.16
C SER A 23 -8.86 14.77 -0.48
N ILE A 24 -7.84 14.32 -1.22
CA ILE A 24 -6.44 14.57 -0.86
C ILE A 24 -5.89 15.54 -1.89
N ALA A 25 -5.79 16.80 -1.50
CA ALA A 25 -4.87 17.76 -2.09
C ALA A 25 -3.67 17.84 -1.16
N THR A 26 -2.48 17.51 -1.66
CA THR A 26 -1.22 17.87 -1.00
C THR A 26 -0.38 18.64 -2.01
N VAL A 27 -0.59 19.96 -2.04
CA VAL A 27 0.40 20.90 -2.59
C VAL A 27 1.41 21.14 -1.49
N GLY A 28 2.67 20.85 -1.76
CA GLY A 28 3.78 21.07 -0.85
C GLY A 28 5.10 21.12 -1.60
N MET A 29 5.25 22.10 -2.51
CA MET A 29 6.58 22.55 -2.91
C MET A 29 7.14 23.37 -1.75
N LEU A 30 8.06 22.79 -0.97
CA LEU A 30 8.81 23.52 0.04
C LEU A 30 10.08 24.11 -0.58
N ASN A 31 10.00 25.39 -0.96
CA ASN A 31 11.10 26.35 -0.88
C ASN A 31 10.58 27.50 0.01
N GLY A 32 11.30 27.82 1.11
CA GLY A 32 10.82 28.60 2.29
C GLY A 32 10.60 30.13 2.10
N PRO A 33 10.77 31.02 3.12
CA PRO A 33 11.09 30.83 4.55
C PRO A 33 10.09 31.58 5.51
N PRO A 34 10.44 32.02 6.74
CA PRO A 34 9.83 31.60 8.00
C PRO A 34 8.78 32.58 8.57
N PHE A 35 7.80 32.08 9.32
CA PHE A 35 7.05 32.92 10.27
C PHE A 35 7.47 32.62 11.70
N ALA A 36 8.09 33.62 12.31
CA ALA A 36 8.39 33.71 13.72
C ALA A 36 7.08 33.84 14.52
N GLY A 37 6.88 32.98 15.50
CA GLY A 37 5.79 33.07 16.46
C GLY A 37 6.13 32.27 17.71
N ARG A 38 6.56 32.97 18.77
CA ARG A 38 6.86 32.39 20.07
C ARG A 38 5.58 31.85 20.72
N ALA A 39 5.62 30.59 21.15
CA ALA A 39 4.77 30.09 22.21
C ALA A 39 5.66 29.36 23.22
N SER A 40 5.98 30.04 24.33
CA SER A 40 6.57 29.40 25.50
C SER A 40 5.49 28.62 26.23
N LEU A 41 5.66 27.31 26.32
CA LEU A 41 4.95 26.46 27.27
C LEU A 41 5.99 25.72 28.09
N LEU A 42 6.03 26.06 29.38
CA LEU A 42 6.84 25.41 30.39
C LEU A 42 6.36 23.97 30.58
N LEU A 43 7.23 23.00 30.32
CA LEU A 43 7.08 21.61 30.72
C LEU A 43 8.30 21.22 31.58
N PRO A 44 8.11 20.38 32.62
CA PRO A 44 9.15 20.06 33.59
C PRO A 44 10.26 19.24 32.94
N ALA A 45 11.49 19.45 33.40
CA ALA A 45 12.68 18.72 32.95
C ALA A 45 12.58 17.25 33.32
N ALA A 46 12.04 16.43 32.41
CA ALA A 46 12.29 15.00 32.41
C ALA A 46 13.67 14.79 31.78
N ASN A 47 14.55 14.07 32.48
CA ASN A 47 15.85 13.63 31.97
C ASN A 47 15.63 12.72 30.75
N SER A 48 15.50 13.33 29.58
CA SER A 48 15.69 12.65 28.32
C SER A 48 17.19 12.44 28.16
N GLN A 49 17.69 11.26 28.52
CA GLN A 49 18.87 10.77 27.82
C GLN A 49 18.45 10.62 26.37
N THR A 50 18.71 11.66 25.58
CA THR A 50 18.77 11.54 24.13
C THR A 50 19.74 10.41 23.84
N GLU A 51 19.22 9.25 23.45
CA GLU A 51 19.99 8.34 22.59
C GLU A 51 20.39 9.21 21.41
N GLN A 52 21.65 9.62 21.46
CA GLN A 52 22.31 10.33 20.39
C GLN A 52 22.39 9.31 19.27
N THR A 53 21.36 9.28 18.42
CA THR A 53 21.42 8.54 17.17
C THR A 53 22.62 9.12 16.44
N SER A 54 23.75 8.39 16.48
CA SER A 54 24.93 8.74 15.70
C SER A 54 24.43 9.05 14.30
N ALA A 55 24.84 10.21 13.78
CA ALA A 55 24.61 10.55 12.40
C ALA A 55 25.03 9.33 11.57
N VAL A 56 24.10 8.81 10.76
CA VAL A 56 24.46 7.82 9.75
C VAL A 56 25.45 8.53 8.85
N GLU A 57 26.74 8.21 9.00
CA GLU A 57 27.78 8.64 8.08
C GLU A 57 27.27 8.30 6.67
N PRO A 58 27.27 9.25 5.72
CA PRO A 58 26.81 8.99 4.37
C PRO A 58 27.71 7.90 3.78
N GLY A 59 27.22 6.66 3.81
CA GLY A 59 27.88 5.55 3.16
C GLY A 59 28.05 5.89 1.70
N ASP A 60 29.26 5.66 1.18
CA ASP A 60 29.68 5.91 -0.21
C ASP A 60 28.98 4.97 -1.22
N SER A 61 27.77 4.52 -0.90
CA SER A 61 26.95 3.68 -1.75
C SER A 61 26.22 4.58 -2.74
N SER A 62 26.65 4.51 -4.00
CA SER A 62 25.89 5.04 -5.12
C SER A 62 24.46 4.48 -5.09
N PRO A 63 23.41 5.29 -5.35
CA PRO A 63 22.04 4.79 -5.36
C PRO A 63 21.89 3.69 -6.42
N LEU A 64 21.26 2.58 -6.03
CA LEU A 64 20.91 1.51 -6.97
C LEU A 64 19.69 1.94 -7.80
N TYR A 65 19.79 1.79 -9.12
CA TYR A 65 18.68 1.96 -10.04
C TYR A 65 18.49 0.68 -10.84
N GLU A 66 17.29 0.11 -10.74
CA GLU A 66 16.88 -1.06 -11.49
C GLU A 66 15.48 -0.83 -12.09
N ARG A 67 15.22 -1.42 -13.26
CA ARG A 67 13.91 -1.39 -13.91
C ARG A 67 13.50 -2.79 -14.31
N GLN A 68 12.34 -3.21 -13.83
CA GLN A 68 11.67 -4.43 -14.28
C GLN A 68 10.21 -4.13 -14.61
N PHE A 69 9.63 -4.91 -15.51
CA PHE A 69 8.20 -4.87 -15.84
C PHE A 69 7.49 -6.01 -15.13
N LEU A 70 6.29 -5.73 -14.62
CA LEU A 70 5.38 -6.77 -14.17
C LEU A 70 4.61 -7.32 -15.38
N GLU A 71 4.30 -8.61 -15.35
CA GLU A 71 3.52 -9.25 -16.40
C GLU A 71 2.14 -8.60 -16.53
N SER A 72 1.70 -8.37 -17.77
CA SER A 72 0.34 -7.91 -18.05
C SER A 72 -0.66 -9.03 -17.80
N HIS A 73 -1.76 -8.75 -17.10
CA HIS A 73 -2.85 -9.71 -16.95
C HIS A 73 -3.80 -9.61 -18.16
N PRO A 74 -4.18 -10.72 -18.84
CA PRO A 74 -5.01 -10.67 -20.05
C PRO A 74 -6.33 -9.92 -19.87
N ASP A 75 -6.96 -10.08 -18.71
CA ASP A 75 -8.23 -9.43 -18.37
C ASP A 75 -8.09 -7.96 -17.92
N ALA A 76 -6.87 -7.45 -17.81
CA ALA A 76 -6.58 -6.07 -17.42
C ALA A 76 -5.62 -5.37 -18.39
N PRO A 77 -6.05 -5.14 -19.65
CA PRO A 77 -5.23 -4.45 -20.65
C PRO A 77 -4.93 -2.98 -20.30
N SER A 78 -5.64 -2.40 -19.33
CA SER A 78 -5.39 -1.06 -18.79
C SER A 78 -5.20 -1.11 -17.28
N VAL A 79 -4.14 -0.45 -16.79
CA VAL A 79 -3.77 -0.39 -15.36
C VAL A 79 -3.43 1.04 -14.95
N HIS A 80 -3.75 1.42 -13.70
CA HIS A 80 -3.47 2.77 -13.17
C HIS A 80 -3.40 2.77 -11.63
N ALA A 81 -2.96 3.90 -11.06
CA ALA A 81 -2.77 4.14 -9.63
C ALA A 81 -1.97 3.04 -8.90
N SER A 82 -0.70 2.88 -9.27
CA SER A 82 0.20 1.93 -8.61
C SER A 82 0.66 2.43 -7.25
N THR A 83 0.89 1.48 -6.34
CA THR A 83 1.46 1.68 -5.00
C THR A 83 2.40 0.52 -4.68
N ILE A 84 3.43 0.78 -3.88
CA ILE A 84 4.40 -0.24 -3.43
C ILE A 84 4.75 -0.02 -1.95
N THR A 85 4.99 -1.10 -1.21
CA THR A 85 5.49 -1.04 0.17
C THR A 85 6.52 -2.13 0.42
N GLN A 86 7.52 -1.84 1.26
CA GLN A 86 8.50 -2.83 1.70
C GLN A 86 7.96 -3.61 2.92
N LEU A 87 8.19 -4.91 2.92
CA LEU A 87 7.85 -5.82 4.01
C LEU A 87 9.04 -5.96 4.96
N ARG A 88 8.77 -6.42 6.20
CA ARG A 88 9.81 -6.58 7.23
C ARG A 88 10.88 -7.62 6.87
N ASP A 89 10.55 -8.57 6.00
CA ASP A 89 11.45 -9.61 5.51
C ASP A 89 12.26 -9.16 4.27
N GLY A 90 12.19 -7.88 3.89
CA GLY A 90 12.91 -7.30 2.77
C GLY A 90 12.19 -7.46 1.42
N ARG A 91 11.15 -8.30 1.32
CA ARG A 91 10.30 -8.37 0.13
C ARG A 91 9.57 -7.06 -0.09
N MET A 92 9.04 -6.87 -1.29
CA MET A 92 8.13 -5.75 -1.58
C MET A 92 6.78 -6.27 -2.03
N MET A 93 5.73 -5.50 -1.78
CA MET A 93 4.41 -5.75 -2.34
C MET A 93 4.00 -4.54 -3.16
N ALA A 94 3.59 -4.78 -4.41
CA ALA A 94 3.00 -3.77 -5.27
C ALA A 94 1.50 -4.07 -5.47
N ALA A 95 0.71 -3.01 -5.63
CA ALA A 95 -0.69 -3.11 -6.00
C ALA A 95 -1.07 -1.98 -6.97
N TRP A 96 -2.09 -2.23 -7.79
CA TRP A 96 -2.65 -1.29 -8.76
C TRP A 96 -4.08 -1.74 -9.09
N PHE A 97 -4.89 -0.87 -9.70
CA PHE A 97 -6.14 -1.34 -10.27
C PHE A 97 -6.00 -1.57 -11.77
N GLY A 98 -6.75 -2.53 -12.30
CA GLY A 98 -6.74 -2.86 -13.71
C GLY A 98 -8.05 -3.46 -14.21
N GLY A 99 -8.30 -3.32 -15.51
CA GLY A 99 -9.47 -3.85 -16.20
C GLY A 99 -9.46 -3.46 -17.68
N SER A 100 -10.60 -3.63 -18.36
CA SER A 100 -10.78 -3.27 -19.78
C SER A 100 -10.52 -1.79 -20.07
N ARG A 101 -10.87 -0.91 -19.12
CA ARG A 101 -10.59 0.54 -19.15
C ARG A 101 -10.65 1.12 -17.75
N GLU A 102 -10.11 2.33 -17.59
CA GLU A 102 -10.30 3.10 -16.37
C GLU A 102 -11.79 3.29 -16.04
N GLY A 103 -12.15 2.96 -14.79
CA GLY A 103 -13.53 3.02 -14.31
C GLY A 103 -14.48 1.98 -14.93
N GLY A 104 -13.98 0.91 -15.56
CA GLY A 104 -14.76 -0.26 -15.97
C GLY A 104 -15.45 -0.98 -14.79
N LYS A 105 -16.45 -1.81 -15.08
CA LYS A 105 -17.14 -2.63 -14.05
C LYS A 105 -16.33 -3.87 -13.65
N ASP A 106 -15.44 -4.27 -14.54
CA ASP A 106 -14.47 -5.35 -14.42
C ASP A 106 -13.17 -4.92 -13.73
N VAL A 107 -13.07 -3.64 -13.31
CA VAL A 107 -11.89 -3.15 -12.59
C VAL A 107 -11.75 -3.88 -11.26
N SER A 108 -10.56 -4.46 -11.08
CA SER A 108 -10.12 -5.12 -9.86
C SER A 108 -8.81 -4.53 -9.38
N ILE A 109 -8.51 -4.68 -8.09
CA ILE A 109 -7.21 -4.36 -7.51
C ILE A 109 -6.36 -5.62 -7.59
N TYR A 110 -5.27 -5.53 -8.35
CA TYR A 110 -4.26 -6.55 -8.50
C TYR A 110 -3.11 -6.27 -7.54
N GLY A 111 -2.35 -7.31 -7.20
CA GLY A 111 -1.03 -7.12 -6.64
C GLY A 111 -0.10 -8.30 -6.87
N ALA A 112 1.18 -8.02 -6.65
CA ALA A 112 2.28 -8.94 -6.81
C ALA A 112 3.32 -8.70 -5.73
N PHE A 113 4.08 -9.74 -5.40
CA PHE A 113 5.22 -9.65 -4.49
C PHE A 113 6.52 -9.68 -5.26
N TRP A 114 7.49 -8.91 -4.78
CA TRP A 114 8.88 -8.99 -5.18
C TRP A 114 9.59 -10.00 -4.29
N ASN A 115 10.19 -11.02 -4.91
CA ASN A 115 10.99 -12.00 -4.21
C ASN A 115 12.47 -11.59 -4.26
N VAL A 116 13.04 -11.29 -3.10
CA VAL A 116 14.44 -10.85 -2.96
C VAL A 116 15.44 -11.96 -3.34
N GLN A 117 15.06 -13.23 -3.21
CA GLN A 117 15.95 -14.36 -3.50
C GLN A 117 16.06 -14.64 -4.99
N THR A 118 14.96 -14.46 -5.73
CA THR A 118 14.93 -14.71 -7.18
C THR A 118 15.07 -13.44 -7.99
N GLU A 119 14.99 -12.27 -7.36
CA GLU A 119 15.02 -10.94 -8.00
C GLU A 119 13.95 -10.81 -9.10
N THR A 120 12.76 -11.31 -8.82
CA THR A 120 11.61 -11.31 -9.74
C THR A 120 10.31 -10.93 -9.05
N TRP A 121 9.37 -10.41 -9.83
CA TRP A 121 7.98 -10.27 -9.43
C TRP A 121 7.23 -11.59 -9.64
N ASP A 122 6.39 -11.95 -8.67
CA ASP A 122 5.44 -13.05 -8.83
C ASP A 122 4.32 -12.68 -9.81
N THR A 123 3.65 -13.68 -10.38
CA THR A 123 2.47 -13.48 -11.24
C THR A 123 1.41 -12.67 -10.49
N PRO A 124 0.91 -11.55 -11.05
CA PRO A 124 -0.11 -10.75 -10.42
C PRO A 124 -1.40 -11.52 -10.15
N SER A 125 -2.04 -11.24 -9.02
CA SER A 125 -3.33 -11.83 -8.65
C SER A 125 -4.30 -10.75 -8.18
N VAL A 126 -5.60 -11.04 -8.31
CA VAL A 126 -6.66 -10.15 -7.80
C VAL A 126 -6.67 -10.22 -6.27
N ILE A 127 -6.52 -9.08 -5.62
CA ILE A 127 -6.63 -8.92 -4.16
C ILE A 127 -8.06 -8.54 -3.78
N VAL A 128 -8.66 -7.60 -4.53
CA VAL A 128 -10.02 -7.09 -4.28
C VAL A 128 -10.72 -6.85 -5.60
N ASP A 129 -11.95 -7.32 -5.72
CA ASP A 129 -12.87 -6.93 -6.78
C ASP A 129 -14.13 -6.27 -6.18
N ALA A 130 -15.02 -5.76 -7.02
CA ALA A 130 -16.26 -5.13 -6.54
C ALA A 130 -17.16 -6.11 -5.76
N GLN A 131 -17.17 -7.39 -6.12
CA GLN A 131 -17.98 -8.39 -5.45
C GLN A 131 -17.43 -8.75 -4.06
N SER A 132 -16.11 -8.95 -3.93
CA SER A 132 -15.45 -9.22 -2.65
C SER A 132 -15.58 -8.02 -1.72
N ALA A 133 -15.32 -6.80 -2.20
CA ALA A 133 -15.53 -5.58 -1.44
C ALA A 133 -16.98 -5.45 -0.97
N GLY A 134 -17.95 -5.81 -1.81
CA GLY A 134 -19.37 -5.75 -1.45
C GLY A 134 -19.77 -6.75 -0.36
N ARG A 135 -19.21 -7.97 -0.41
CA ARG A 135 -19.41 -8.97 0.65
C ARG A 135 -18.79 -8.52 1.97
N GLU A 136 -17.56 -8.00 1.94
CA GLU A 136 -16.86 -7.54 3.14
C GLU A 136 -17.51 -6.32 3.79
N LEU A 137 -18.02 -5.38 2.98
CA LEU A 137 -18.62 -4.14 3.46
C LEU A 137 -20.13 -4.24 3.72
N GLY A 138 -20.77 -5.36 3.36
CA GLY A 138 -22.22 -5.55 3.54
C GLY A 138 -23.08 -4.61 2.70
N ARG A 139 -22.57 -4.11 1.56
CA ARG A 139 -23.30 -3.20 0.66
C ARG A 139 -22.90 -3.41 -0.79
N TYR A 140 -23.77 -3.01 -1.72
CA TYR A 140 -23.44 -3.06 -3.15
C TYR A 140 -22.24 -2.17 -3.48
N ILE A 141 -21.22 -2.73 -4.13
CA ILE A 141 -20.09 -1.99 -4.72
C ILE A 141 -20.13 -2.18 -6.23
N LYS A 142 -20.06 -1.07 -6.96
CA LYS A 142 -20.03 -1.01 -8.42
C LYS A 142 -18.61 -1.09 -8.96
N LYS A 143 -17.65 -0.42 -8.29
CA LYS A 143 -16.25 -0.32 -8.71
C LYS A 143 -15.31 -0.21 -7.50
N VAL A 144 -14.08 -0.68 -7.68
CA VAL A 144 -12.96 -0.48 -6.75
C VAL A 144 -11.82 0.25 -7.47
N GLY A 145 -10.91 0.89 -6.74
CA GLY A 145 -9.77 1.58 -7.34
C GLY A 145 -8.88 2.30 -6.34
N ASN A 146 -7.89 3.04 -6.87
CA ASN A 146 -6.93 3.87 -6.14
C ASN A 146 -6.35 3.19 -4.89
N PRO A 147 -5.67 2.03 -5.05
CA PRO A 147 -5.08 1.33 -3.92
C PRO A 147 -3.95 2.15 -3.29
N VAL A 148 -3.82 2.05 -1.98
CA VAL A 148 -2.69 2.56 -1.19
C VAL A 148 -2.24 1.46 -0.24
N LEU A 149 -0.97 1.08 -0.34
CA LEU A 149 -0.34 0.09 0.54
C LEU A 149 0.39 0.78 1.68
N TYR A 150 0.25 0.22 2.88
CA TYR A 150 1.00 0.65 4.06
C TYR A 150 1.40 -0.57 4.89
N CYS A 151 2.71 -0.77 5.10
CA CYS A 151 3.22 -1.75 6.04
C CYS A 151 3.43 -1.08 7.40
N ASP A 152 2.74 -1.55 8.45
CA ASP A 152 2.90 -1.00 9.79
C ASP A 152 4.14 -1.53 10.52
N ARG A 153 4.44 -0.97 11.70
CA ARG A 153 5.63 -1.37 12.49
C ARG A 153 5.58 -2.82 12.98
N SER A 154 4.40 -3.43 13.05
CA SER A 154 4.26 -4.85 13.40
C SER A 154 4.58 -5.76 12.21
N GLY A 155 4.59 -5.22 10.99
CA GLY A 155 4.75 -5.96 9.74
C GLY A 155 3.44 -6.36 9.08
N ARG A 156 2.32 -5.80 9.54
CA ARG A 156 1.03 -6.01 8.90
C ARG A 156 0.90 -5.07 7.71
N VAL A 157 0.51 -5.64 6.57
CA VAL A 157 0.20 -4.88 5.37
C VAL A 157 -1.27 -4.46 5.41
N TRP A 158 -1.50 -3.17 5.22
CA TRP A 158 -2.79 -2.53 5.07
C TRP A 158 -2.99 -2.14 3.61
N LEU A 159 -4.14 -2.48 3.07
CA LEU A 159 -4.61 -2.00 1.76
C LEU A 159 -5.79 -1.08 1.98
N TYR A 160 -5.61 0.19 1.65
CA TYR A 160 -6.70 1.17 1.55
C TYR A 160 -7.09 1.31 0.09
N TYR A 161 -8.38 1.45 -0.19
CA TYR A 161 -8.87 1.58 -1.55
C TYR A 161 -10.21 2.30 -1.61
N VAL A 162 -10.49 2.88 -2.77
CA VAL A 162 -11.76 3.56 -3.06
C VAL A 162 -12.79 2.52 -3.48
N THR A 163 -14.02 2.69 -2.99
CA THR A 163 -15.19 1.95 -3.45
C THR A 163 -16.27 2.91 -3.93
N VAL A 164 -16.93 2.59 -5.03
CA VAL A 164 -18.05 3.37 -5.58
C VAL A 164 -19.29 2.50 -5.60
N SER A 165 -20.42 2.97 -5.07
CA SER A 165 -21.71 2.25 -5.13
C SER A 165 -22.69 2.88 -6.12
N LEU A 166 -22.76 4.22 -6.13
CA LEU A 166 -23.67 5.00 -6.94
C LEU A 166 -22.88 6.14 -7.60
N GLY A 167 -23.21 6.47 -8.84
CA GLY A 167 -22.43 7.41 -9.65
C GLY A 167 -21.12 6.82 -10.19
N GLY A 168 -20.36 7.64 -10.92
CA GLY A 168 -19.03 7.32 -11.46
C GLY A 168 -18.99 6.40 -12.68
#